data_AF-A0A9R1ULM9-F1
#
_entry.id   AF-A0A9R1ULM9-F1
#
_cell.length_a   1.000
_cell.length_b   1.000
_cell.length_c   1.000
_cell.angle_alpha   90.00
_cell.angle_beta   90.00
_cell.angle_gamma   90.00
#
_symmetry.space_group_name_H-M   'P 1'
#
loop_
_entity.id
_entity.type
_entity.pdbx_description
1 polymer ?
#
loop_
_entity_poly.entity_id
_entity_poly.type
_entity_poly.pdbx_seq_one_letter_code
_entity_poly.pdbx_strand_id
1 'polypeptide(L)'
;METYRSTYEEPVYPFPEPCDWEIPANMMVVKPPIMDTCQAGKPRNRTRIPSQGEEPIVRRCSRRDSTTHNATTCPGLVPNKQKRLEKLVRHQVVTQKEKGKGQKGLKRR
;
A
#
# COMPACT_ATOMS: atom_id res chain seq x y z
N MET A 1 -5.52 -8.43 -44.57
CA MET A 1 -4.87 -7.29 -43.88
C MET A 1 -5.55 -5.95 -44.18
N GLU A 2 -6.47 -5.86 -45.15
CA GLU A 2 -7.21 -4.62 -45.45
C GLU A 2 -8.31 -4.28 -44.45
N THR A 3 -8.95 -5.29 -43.85
CA THR A 3 -10.07 -5.09 -42.90
C THR A 3 -9.67 -4.31 -41.65
N TYR A 4 -8.48 -4.55 -41.10
CA TYR A 4 -7.98 -3.85 -39.90
C TYR A 4 -7.70 -2.36 -40.18
N ARG A 5 -7.16 -2.03 -41.36
CA ARG A 5 -6.84 -0.64 -41.72
C ARG A 5 -8.10 0.19 -41.93
N SER A 6 -9.13 -0.40 -42.54
CA SER A 6 -10.43 0.26 -42.76
C SER A 6 -11.14 0.61 -41.45
N THR A 7 -10.95 -0.15 -40.37
CA THR A 7 -11.54 0.17 -39.05
C THR A 7 -10.97 1.44 -38.42
N TYR A 8 -9.74 1.82 -38.75
CA TYR A 8 -9.07 3.02 -38.21
C TYR A 8 -8.88 4.11 -39.27
N GLU A 9 -9.59 4.02 -40.39
CA GLU A 9 -9.56 5.02 -41.46
C GLU A 9 -10.31 6.30 -41.07
N GLU A 10 -11.27 6.20 -40.15
CA GLU A 10 -11.98 7.36 -39.63
C GLU A 10 -11.05 8.30 -38.83
N PRO A 11 -11.12 9.63 -39.06
CA PRO A 11 -10.33 10.58 -38.33
C PRO A 11 -10.75 10.64 -36.86
N VAL A 12 -9.80 10.43 -35.96
CA VAL A 12 -9.99 10.69 -34.53
C VAL A 12 -9.77 12.18 -34.28
N TYR A 13 -10.84 12.89 -33.94
CA TYR A 13 -10.73 14.27 -33.50
C TYR A 13 -10.23 14.29 -32.05
N PRO A 14 -9.09 14.97 -31.77
CA PRO A 14 -8.64 15.14 -30.40
C PRO A 14 -9.69 15.94 -29.63
N PHE A 15 -9.86 15.59 -28.35
CA PHE A 15 -10.68 16.39 -27.46
C PHE A 15 -10.03 17.78 -27.28
N PRO A 16 -10.82 18.87 -27.26
CA PRO A 16 -10.27 20.21 -27.02
C PRO A 16 -9.54 20.27 -25.68
N GLU A 17 -8.58 21.19 -25.56
CA GLU A 17 -7.88 21.41 -24.29
C GLU A 17 -8.88 21.84 -23.21
N PRO A 18 -8.67 21.49 -21.93
CA PRO A 18 -9.57 21.88 -20.84
C PRO A 18 -9.88 23.37 -20.75
N CYS A 19 -9.01 24.23 -21.28
CA CYS A 19 -9.19 25.67 -21.37
C CYS A 19 -10.27 26.09 -22.38
N ASP A 20 -10.51 25.28 -23.41
CA ASP A 20 -11.47 25.54 -24.49
C ASP A 20 -12.85 24.93 -24.19
N TRP A 21 -13.04 24.35 -23.00
CA TRP A 21 -14.32 23.74 -22.63
C TRP A 21 -15.33 24.82 -22.28
N GLU A 22 -16.45 24.85 -23.00
CA GLU A 22 -17.60 25.67 -22.64
C GLU A 22 -18.27 25.08 -21.39
N ILE A 23 -18.11 25.75 -20.25
CA ILE A 23 -18.81 25.39 -19.00
C ILE A 23 -20.14 26.16 -18.96
N PRO A 24 -21.30 25.49 -19.02
CA PRO A 24 -22.59 26.15 -18.95
C PRO A 24 -22.75 26.97 -17.67
N ALA A 25 -23.22 28.22 -17.81
CA ALA A 25 -23.37 29.14 -16.68
C ALA A 25 -24.37 28.65 -15.60
N ASN A 26 -25.27 27.73 -15.96
CA ASN A 26 -26.25 27.12 -15.08
C ASN A 26 -25.81 25.76 -14.49
N MET A 27 -24.54 25.38 -14.64
CA MET A 27 -24.03 24.13 -14.05
C MET A 27 -24.01 24.25 -12.52
N MET A 28 -24.89 23.51 -11.84
CA MET A 28 -24.89 23.46 -10.38
C MET A 28 -23.61 22.80 -9.88
N VAL A 29 -22.87 23.50 -9.02
CA VAL A 29 -21.72 22.92 -8.30
C VAL A 29 -22.26 21.97 -7.23
N VAL A 30 -22.31 20.68 -7.56
CA VAL A 30 -22.67 19.63 -6.61
C VAL A 30 -21.48 19.39 -5.68
N LYS A 31 -21.64 19.74 -4.40
CA LYS A 31 -20.67 19.34 -3.38
C LYS A 31 -20.83 17.85 -3.11
N PRO A 32 -19.73 17.10 -2.95
CA PRO A 32 -19.84 15.74 -2.46
C PRO A 32 -20.56 15.74 -1.10
N PRO A 33 -21.31 14.67 -0.77
CA PRO A 33 -21.97 14.57 0.52
C PRO A 33 -20.94 14.73 1.63
N ILE A 34 -21.28 15.53 2.64
CA ILE A 34 -20.44 15.71 3.82
C ILE A 34 -20.45 14.38 4.57
N MET A 35 -19.31 13.69 4.55
CA MET A 35 -19.14 12.49 5.35
C MET A 35 -18.52 12.89 6.69
N ASP A 36 -19.38 13.05 7.71
CA ASP A 36 -18.96 13.40 9.08
C ASP A 36 -18.05 12.33 9.72
N THR A 37 -18.13 11.09 9.21
CA THR A 37 -17.30 9.98 9.66
C THR A 37 -16.54 9.37 8.49
N CYS A 38 -15.24 9.13 8.69
CA CYS A 38 -14.46 8.33 7.75
C CYS A 38 -15.11 6.95 7.63
N GLN A 39 -15.56 6.60 6.43
CA GLN A 39 -16.04 5.25 6.15
C GLN A 39 -14.91 4.27 6.48
N ALA A 40 -15.16 3.38 7.44
CA ALA A 40 -14.17 2.43 7.90
C ALA A 40 -13.92 1.39 6.80
N GLY A 41 -13.06 1.72 5.83
CA GLY A 41 -12.77 0.82 4.72
C GLY A 41 -12.03 -0.44 5.18
N LYS A 42 -11.12 -0.30 6.15
CA LYS A 42 -10.37 -1.43 6.70
C LYS A 42 -10.83 -1.75 8.11
N PRO A 43 -11.29 -2.98 8.38
CA PRO A 43 -11.55 -3.44 9.74
C PRO A 43 -10.33 -3.24 10.63
N ARG A 44 -10.54 -2.64 11.82
CA ARG A 44 -9.49 -2.50 12.84
C ARG A 44 -9.01 -3.86 13.35
N ASN A 45 -9.90 -4.85 13.34
CA ASN A 45 -9.59 -6.22 13.73
C ASN A 45 -8.80 -6.91 12.61
N ARG A 46 -7.62 -7.43 12.96
CA ARG A 46 -6.77 -8.22 12.06
C ARG A 46 -7.09 -9.71 12.10
N THR A 47 -8.07 -10.11 12.92
CA THR A 47 -8.56 -11.48 13.01
C THR A 47 -9.38 -11.82 11.78
N ARG A 48 -9.12 -13.01 11.22
CA ARG A 48 -9.89 -13.55 10.10
C ARG A 48 -11.34 -13.81 10.52
N ILE A 49 -12.28 -13.48 9.65
CA ILE A 49 -13.71 -13.82 9.80
C ILE A 49 -13.95 -15.14 9.05
N PRO A 50 -14.43 -16.22 9.70
CA PRO A 50 -14.72 -17.49 9.03
C PRO A 50 -16.00 -17.40 8.18
N SER A 51 -16.08 -18.22 7.13
CA SER A 51 -17.32 -18.36 6.34
C SER A 51 -18.36 -19.24 7.06
N GLN A 52 -19.60 -19.24 6.59
CA GLN A 52 -20.63 -20.15 7.11
C GLN A 52 -20.20 -21.61 6.93
N GLY A 53 -20.31 -22.40 7.99
CA GLY A 53 -19.90 -23.82 8.00
C GLY A 53 -18.39 -24.06 8.14
N GLU A 54 -17.56 -23.02 8.30
CA GLU A 54 -16.13 -23.19 8.52
C GLU A 54 -15.80 -23.41 10.01
N GLU A 55 -15.09 -24.50 10.30
CA GLU A 55 -14.60 -24.79 11.65
C GLU A 55 -13.54 -23.76 12.10
N PRO A 56 -13.61 -23.26 13.35
CA PRO A 56 -12.60 -22.35 13.88
C PRO A 56 -11.19 -22.95 13.84
N ILE A 57 -10.27 -22.26 13.15
CA ILE A 57 -8.88 -22.70 13.10
C ILE A 57 -8.21 -22.51 14.46
N VAL A 58 -7.93 -23.62 15.14
CA VAL A 58 -7.16 -23.62 16.38
C VAL A 58 -5.69 -23.37 16.07
N ARG A 59 -5.15 -22.25 16.56
CA ARG A 59 -3.72 -21.95 16.43
C ARG A 59 -2.90 -22.79 17.39
N ARG A 60 -2.05 -23.66 16.85
CA ARG A 60 -1.10 -24.47 17.59
C ARG A 60 0.32 -23.96 17.40
N CYS A 61 1.16 -24.20 18.39
CA CYS A 61 2.58 -23.96 18.28
C CYS A 61 3.17 -24.90 17.21
N SER A 62 3.73 -24.37 16.13
CA SER A 62 4.36 -25.20 15.08
C SER A 62 5.58 -26.00 15.54
N ARG A 63 6.10 -25.75 16.76
CA ARG A 63 7.26 -26.46 17.32
C ARG A 63 6.88 -27.63 18.23
N ARG A 64 5.74 -27.53 18.93
CA ARG A 64 5.35 -28.46 20.02
C ARG A 64 3.86 -28.82 20.00
N ASP A 65 3.13 -28.40 18.98
CA ASP A 65 1.70 -28.62 18.73
C ASP A 65 0.74 -28.25 19.87
N SER A 66 1.23 -27.55 20.90
CA SER A 66 0.44 -27.04 22.00
C SER A 66 -0.41 -25.85 21.58
N THR A 67 -1.62 -25.74 22.11
CA THR A 67 -2.54 -24.61 21.90
C THR A 67 -2.28 -23.43 22.84
N THR A 68 -1.51 -23.64 23.92
CA THR A 68 -1.32 -22.64 24.99
C THR A 68 -0.42 -21.46 24.60
N HIS A 69 0.44 -21.64 23.59
CA HIS A 69 1.38 -20.63 23.15
C HIS A 69 1.60 -20.74 21.64
N ASN A 70 2.04 -19.64 21.03
CA ASN A 70 2.41 -19.61 19.62
C ASN A 70 3.91 -19.93 19.44
N ALA A 71 4.35 -20.12 18.20
CA ALA A 71 5.76 -20.42 17.91
C ALA A 71 6.74 -19.34 18.40
N THR A 72 6.30 -18.07 18.53
CA THR A 72 7.12 -16.94 18.99
C THR A 72 7.23 -16.78 20.50
N THR A 73 6.36 -17.45 21.26
CA THR A 73 6.37 -17.50 22.74
C THR A 73 6.61 -18.93 23.22
N CYS A 74 7.25 -19.76 22.40
CA CYS A 74 7.52 -21.15 22.74
C CYS A 74 8.68 -21.26 23.73
N PRO A 75 8.50 -21.87 24.92
CA PRO A 75 9.61 -22.20 25.81
C PRO A 75 10.81 -22.90 25.15
N GLY A 76 10.62 -23.66 24.08
CA GLY A 76 11.70 -24.25 23.28
C GLY A 76 12.38 -23.29 22.31
N LEU A 77 12.15 -21.98 22.42
CA LEU A 77 12.80 -20.98 21.59
C LEU A 77 14.26 -20.84 21.97
N VAL A 78 15.12 -21.27 21.06
CA VAL A 78 16.53 -20.89 21.08
C VAL A 78 16.64 -19.44 20.58
N PRO A 79 17.05 -18.46 21.42
CA PRO A 79 17.15 -17.07 21.01
C PRO A 79 18.23 -16.94 19.92
N ASN A 80 17.83 -16.58 18.69
CA ASN A 80 18.80 -16.26 17.65
C ASN A 80 19.34 -14.85 17.90
N LYS A 81 20.44 -14.75 18.66
CA LYS A 81 21.10 -13.49 19.03
C LYS A 81 21.75 -12.77 17.83
N GLN A 82 21.98 -13.45 16.72
CA GLN A 82 22.82 -12.95 15.63
C GLN A 82 22.07 -12.00 14.68
N LYS A 83 20.79 -12.28 14.36
CA LYS A 83 20.06 -11.51 13.33
C LYS A 83 19.57 -10.13 13.78
N ARG A 84 19.56 -9.84 15.08
CA ARG A 84 19.08 -8.54 15.61
C ARG A 84 20.18 -7.48 15.57
N LEU A 85 21.43 -7.87 15.83
CA LEU A 85 22.59 -6.99 15.75
C LEU A 85 22.82 -6.55 14.29
N GLU A 86 22.78 -7.49 13.35
CA GLU A 86 22.97 -7.21 11.92
C GLU A 86 21.92 -6.24 11.36
N LYS A 87 20.66 -6.35 11.79
CA LYS A 87 19.59 -5.43 11.36
C LYS A 87 19.80 -4.01 11.92
N LEU A 88 20.26 -3.90 13.18
CA LEU A 88 20.57 -2.61 13.79
C LEU A 88 21.75 -1.94 13.05
N VAL A 89 22.81 -2.71 12.77
CA VAL A 89 23.97 -2.26 12.00
C VAL A 89 23.56 -1.79 10.61
N ARG A 90 22.71 -2.54 9.90
CA ARG A 90 22.20 -2.12 8.58
C ARG A 90 21.41 -0.80 8.64
N HIS A 91 20.52 -0.63 9.63
CA HIS A 91 19.77 0.62 9.80
C HIS A 91 20.70 1.81 10.10
N GLN A 92 21.74 1.60 10.91
CA GLN A 92 22.71 2.64 11.23
C GLN A 92 23.58 3.03 10.02
N VAL A 93 23.99 2.05 9.20
CA VAL A 93 24.74 2.31 7.96
C VAL A 93 23.88 3.06 6.93
N VAL A 94 22.60 2.73 6.79
CA VAL A 94 21.68 3.43 5.87
C VAL A 94 21.47 4.88 6.29
N THR A 95 21.22 5.13 7.58
CA THR A 95 21.00 6.49 8.11
C THR A 95 22.25 7.37 8.03
N GLN A 96 23.45 6.81 8.17
CA GLN A 96 24.72 7.52 7.94
C GLN A 96 24.92 7.87 6.45
N LYS A 97 24.54 6.97 5.53
CA LYS A 97 24.66 7.18 4.08
C LYS A 97 23.72 8.25 3.53
N GLU A 98 22.52 8.42 4.12
CA GLU A 98 21.59 9.50 3.75
C GLU A 98 22.07 10.88 4.23
N LYS A 99 22.68 10.97 5.42
CA LYS A 99 23.22 12.24 5.94
C LYS A 99 24.42 12.79 5.15
N GLY A 100 25.13 11.94 4.40
CA GLY A 100 26.30 12.34 3.61
C GLY A 100 26.02 12.87 2.20
N LYS A 101 24.77 12.88 1.72
CA LYS A 101 24.44 13.25 0.32
C LYS A 101 23.96 14.69 0.10
N GLY A 102 23.85 15.51 1.13
CA GLY A 102 23.30 16.87 1.03
C GLY A 102 24.29 17.98 1.32
N GLN A 103 25.32 18.19 0.49
CA GLN A 103 26.08 19.45 0.45
C GLN A 103 26.97 19.56 -0.79
N LYS A 104 26.40 19.71 -1.98
CA LYS A 104 27.08 20.33 -3.14
C LYS A 104 26.07 21.09 -3.98
N GLY A 105 26.02 22.41 -3.84
CA GLY A 105 25.20 23.23 -4.73
C GLY A 105 24.93 24.65 -4.24
N LEU A 106 25.96 25.48 -4.07
CA LEU A 106 25.82 26.92 -4.25
C LEU A 106 27.19 27.57 -4.53
N LYS A 107 27.50 27.81 -5.80
CA LYS A 107 28.48 28.83 -6.20
C LYS A 107 27.74 29.88 -7.02
N ARG A 108 27.51 31.03 -6.39
CA ARG A 108 27.13 32.28 -7.05
C ARG A 108 28.41 33.00 -7.46
N ARG A 109 28.53 33.35 -8.74
CA ARG A 109 29.18 34.58 -9.23
C ARG A 109 28.57 34.90 -10.59
#